data_AF-A0A2V7E7T8-F1
#
_entry.id   AF-A0A2V7E7T8-F1
#
_cell.length_a   1.000
_cell.length_b   1.000
_cell.length_c   1.000
_cell.angle_alpha   90.00
_cell.angle_beta   90.00
_cell.angle_gamma   90.00
#
_symmetry.space_group_name_H-M   'P 1'
#
loop_
_entity.id
_entity.type
_entity.pdbx_description
1 polymer ?
#
loop_
_entity_poly.entity_id
_entity_poly.type
_entity_poly.pdbx_seq_one_letter_code
_entity_poly.pdbx_strand_id
1 'polypeptide(L)'
;MHQRRASICRFALLALLLSGLLFGCVSTRVTHVGPLANGERLVTLVVSEDRQVVLHECRDVPALGPLLGCQTSRALALPDGATVRAVKVVRYTDVLPSRMAFEIDAHELCHAIASVQGIDDPCHAENRGIVESAAALRPRVP
;
A
#
# COMPACT_ATOMS: atom_id res chain seq x y z
N MET A 1 43.64 52.27 -1.55
CA MET A 1 42.47 52.96 -0.94
C MET A 1 41.60 53.40 -2.12
N HIS A 2 40.35 52.98 -2.36
CA HIS A 2 39.23 52.68 -1.48
C HIS A 2 38.37 51.50 -2.00
N GLN A 3 37.86 50.77 -1.02
CA GLN A 3 36.83 49.73 -1.01
C GLN A 3 35.49 50.47 -0.76
N ARG A 4 34.31 50.20 -1.35
CA ARG A 4 33.34 49.12 -1.04
C ARG A 4 32.06 49.37 -1.88
N ARG A 5 31.59 48.36 -2.64
CA ARG A 5 30.51 47.37 -2.33
C ARG A 5 29.15 47.78 -2.89
N ALA A 6 28.75 47.01 -3.91
CA ALA A 6 27.45 47.03 -4.55
C ALA A 6 26.32 46.72 -3.55
N SER A 7 25.35 47.63 -3.50
CA SER A 7 24.02 47.40 -2.96
C SER A 7 23.09 47.07 -4.11
N ILE A 8 23.03 45.80 -4.54
CA ILE A 8 21.99 45.35 -5.47
C ILE A 8 21.44 43.99 -5.01
N CYS A 9 20.16 44.04 -4.65
CA CYS A 9 19.17 42.97 -4.65
C CYS A 9 19.39 41.72 -3.77
N ARG A 10 19.06 41.89 -2.49
CA ARG A 10 18.63 40.82 -1.56
C ARG A 10 17.29 40.15 -1.92
N PHE A 11 16.71 40.39 -3.11
CA PHE A 11 15.36 39.93 -3.47
C PHE A 11 15.31 38.61 -4.26
N ALA A 12 16.45 38.04 -4.69
CA ALA A 12 16.45 36.82 -5.49
C ALA A 12 16.25 35.51 -4.69
N LEU A 13 16.44 35.53 -3.36
CA LEU A 13 16.40 34.29 -2.56
C LEU A 13 14.99 33.86 -2.12
N LEU A 14 13.99 34.75 -2.13
CA LEU A 14 12.66 34.44 -1.59
C LEU A 14 11.77 33.68 -2.60
N ALA A 15 12.03 33.81 -3.91
CA ALA A 15 11.22 33.19 -4.95
C ALA A 15 11.48 31.68 -5.11
N LEU A 16 12.66 31.18 -4.74
CA LEU A 16 12.95 29.73 -4.82
C LEU A 16 12.33 28.91 -3.68
N LEU A 17 11.97 29.54 -2.56
CA LEU A 17 11.41 28.84 -1.39
C LEU A 17 9.90 28.58 -1.53
N LEU A 18 9.18 29.35 -2.35
CA LEU A 18 7.74 29.14 -2.58
C LEU A 18 7.43 28.13 -3.70
N SER A 19 8.39 27.84 -4.59
CA SER A 19 8.19 26.91 -5.71
C SER A 19 8.20 25.44 -5.31
N GLY A 20 8.66 25.11 -4.10
CA GLY A 20 8.84 23.73 -3.62
C GLY A 20 7.61 23.06 -3.01
N LEU A 21 6.46 23.75 -2.93
CA LEU A 21 5.29 23.29 -2.16
C LEU A 21 4.10 22.82 -3.02
N LEU A 22 4.27 22.70 -4.34
CA LEU A 22 3.23 22.20 -5.25
C LEU A 22 3.47 20.76 -5.73
N PHE A 23 4.29 19.98 -5.02
CA PHE A 23 4.27 18.53 -5.19
C PHE A 23 3.00 18.01 -4.50
N GLY A 24 1.97 17.69 -5.28
CA GLY A 24 0.83 16.95 -4.77
C GLY A 24 1.35 15.70 -4.05
N CYS A 25 0.96 15.52 -2.79
CA CYS A 25 1.33 14.33 -2.03
C CYS A 25 0.67 13.11 -2.68
N VAL A 26 1.39 12.44 -3.56
CA VAL A 26 1.02 11.09 -4.02
C VAL A 26 0.92 10.19 -2.80
N SER A 27 -0.18 9.45 -2.68
CA SER A 27 -0.48 8.65 -1.51
C SER A 27 -0.48 7.17 -1.84
N THR A 28 -0.17 6.34 -0.84
CA THR A 28 -0.16 4.88 -0.95
C THR A 28 -0.90 4.28 0.23
N ARG A 29 -1.70 3.24 -0.03
CA ARG A 29 -2.26 2.38 1.01
C ARG A 29 -1.69 0.97 0.88
N VAL A 30 -1.31 0.43 2.03
CA VAL A 30 -0.81 -0.93 2.17
C VAL A 30 -1.55 -1.61 3.30
N THR A 31 -1.97 -2.85 3.08
CA THR A 31 -2.51 -3.70 4.16
C THR A 31 -2.08 -5.15 3.97
N HIS A 32 -2.17 -5.90 5.05
CA HIS A 32 -1.84 -7.31 5.13
C HIS A 32 -2.97 -8.06 5.82
N VAL A 33 -3.43 -9.16 5.23
CA VAL A 33 -4.59 -9.92 5.71
C VAL A 33 -4.26 -11.41 5.71
N GLY A 34 -4.93 -12.16 6.58
CA GLY A 34 -4.78 -13.61 6.71
C GLY A 34 -3.49 -13.98 7.45
N PRO A 35 -3.39 -13.75 8.78
CA PRO A 35 -2.36 -14.38 9.60
C PRO A 35 -2.20 -15.86 9.30
N LEU A 36 -0.96 -16.29 9.14
CA LEU A 36 -0.59 -17.69 9.02
C LEU A 36 0.14 -18.15 10.28
N ALA A 37 0.12 -19.46 10.55
CA ALA A 37 0.71 -20.05 11.75
C ALA A 37 2.24 -19.85 11.86
N ASN A 38 2.91 -19.50 10.77
CA ASN A 38 4.34 -19.17 10.73
C ASN A 38 4.64 -17.67 10.96
N GLY A 39 3.64 -16.86 11.32
CA GLY A 39 3.78 -15.41 11.55
C GLY A 39 3.70 -14.55 10.29
N GLU A 40 3.57 -15.17 9.11
CA GLU A 40 3.44 -14.47 7.83
C GLU A 40 1.98 -14.09 7.54
N ARG A 41 1.77 -13.41 6.41
CA ARG A 41 0.46 -12.96 5.92
C ARG A 41 0.15 -13.61 4.58
N LEU A 42 -1.10 -14.07 4.43
CA LEU A 42 -1.57 -14.72 3.19
C LEU A 42 -1.66 -13.71 2.05
N VAL A 43 -2.14 -12.50 2.33
CA VAL A 43 -2.37 -11.45 1.33
C VAL A 43 -1.71 -10.15 1.73
N THR A 44 -1.03 -9.52 0.77
CA THR A 44 -0.62 -8.11 0.81
C THR A 44 -1.29 -7.36 -0.32
N LEU A 45 -1.97 -6.25 -0.01
CA LEU A 45 -2.54 -5.35 -1.02
C LEU A 45 -1.84 -3.98 -0.94
N VAL A 46 -1.33 -3.51 -2.08
CA VAL A 46 -0.72 -2.19 -2.26
C VAL A 46 -1.51 -1.44 -3.33
N VAL A 47 -2.06 -0.28 -2.99
CA VAL A 47 -2.73 0.61 -3.95
C VAL A 47 -2.08 1.99 -3.84
N SER A 48 -1.56 2.51 -4.96
CA SER A 48 -0.75 3.73 -4.96
C SER A 48 -1.12 4.67 -6.10
N GLU A 49 -1.08 5.98 -5.81
CA GLU A 49 -1.06 7.05 -6.81
C GLU A 49 0.35 7.31 -7.35
N ASP A 50 1.38 6.72 -6.72
CA ASP A 50 2.77 6.85 -7.14
C ASP A 50 3.19 5.68 -8.03
N ARG A 51 3.46 5.98 -9.30
CA ARG A 51 3.99 5.00 -10.26
C ARG A 51 5.36 4.44 -9.84
N GLN A 52 6.17 5.19 -9.10
CA GLN A 52 7.47 4.69 -8.62
C GLN A 52 7.30 3.59 -7.57
N VAL A 53 6.27 3.67 -6.73
CA VAL A 53 5.92 2.57 -5.81
C VAL A 53 5.57 1.31 -6.61
N VAL A 54 4.74 1.44 -7.65
CA VAL A 54 4.36 0.30 -8.49
C VAL A 54 5.56 -0.29 -9.22
N LEU A 55 6.42 0.54 -9.81
CA LEU A 55 7.64 0.09 -10.50
C LEU A 55 8.60 -0.62 -9.54
N HIS A 56 8.77 -0.10 -8.32
CA HIS A 56 9.61 -0.73 -7.31
C HIS A 56 9.06 -2.09 -6.88
N GLU A 57 7.77 -2.15 -6.57
CA GLU A 57 7.12 -3.34 -6.02
C GLU A 57 6.90 -4.44 -7.06
N CYS A 58 6.84 -4.07 -8.34
CA CYS A 58 6.65 -4.97 -9.46
C CYS A 58 7.91 -5.17 -10.31
N ARG A 59 9.09 -4.77 -9.81
CA ARG A 59 10.36 -4.78 -10.56
C ARG A 59 10.74 -6.14 -11.16
N ASP A 60 10.30 -7.22 -10.54
CA ASP A 60 10.63 -8.60 -10.91
C ASP A 60 9.57 -9.22 -11.84
N VAL A 61 8.58 -8.44 -12.29
CA VAL A 61 7.49 -8.90 -13.15
C VAL A 61 7.72 -8.43 -14.60
N PRO A 62 7.86 -9.36 -15.56
CA PRO A 62 8.00 -8.99 -16.96
C PRO A 62 6.75 -8.24 -17.46
N ALA A 63 6.95 -7.08 -18.10
CA ALA A 63 5.86 -6.31 -18.68
C ALA A 63 6.24 -5.71 -20.03
N LEU A 64 5.31 -5.75 -20.97
CA LEU A 64 5.41 -5.07 -22.25
C LEU A 64 4.59 -3.77 -22.16
N GLY A 65 5.26 -2.66 -21.83
CA GLY A 65 4.64 -1.33 -21.72
C GLY A 65 4.57 -0.80 -20.27
N PRO A 66 3.79 0.27 -20.03
CA PRO A 66 3.68 0.88 -18.71
C PRO A 66 3.13 -0.10 -17.67
N LEU A 67 3.88 -0.29 -16.59
CA LEU A 67 3.52 -1.17 -15.49
C LEU A 67 2.55 -0.45 -14.54
N LEU A 68 1.28 -0.83 -14.58
CA LEU A 68 0.21 -0.25 -13.73
C LEU A 68 -0.13 -1.13 -12.53
N GLY A 69 0.57 -2.25 -12.35
CA GLY A 69 0.34 -3.16 -11.26
C GLY A 69 0.92 -4.53 -11.56
N CYS A 70 0.88 -5.39 -10.56
CA CYS A 70 1.29 -6.77 -10.67
C CYS A 70 0.62 -7.63 -9.61
N GLN A 71 0.65 -8.93 -9.85
CA GLN A 71 0.38 -9.93 -8.85
C GLN A 71 1.59 -10.86 -8.77
N THR A 72 2.17 -10.99 -7.58
CA THR A 72 3.25 -11.94 -7.31
C THR A 72 2.79 -12.93 -6.25
N SER A 73 3.48 -14.05 -6.15
CA SER A 73 3.20 -15.03 -5.11
C SER A 73 4.45 -15.81 -4.74
N ARG A 74 4.57 -16.15 -3.46
CA ARG A 74 5.69 -16.94 -2.93
C ARG A 74 5.17 -18.11 -2.11
N ALA A 75 5.88 -19.23 -2.17
CA ALA A 75 5.59 -20.38 -1.31
C ALA A 75 5.99 -20.05 0.14
N LEU A 76 5.16 -20.50 1.08
CA LEU A 76 5.34 -20.40 2.51
C LEU A 76 5.14 -21.79 3.13
N ALA A 77 6.10 -22.22 3.92
CA ALA A 77 5.95 -23.43 4.74
C ALA A 77 5.20 -23.09 6.03
N LEU A 78 4.21 -23.91 6.38
CA LEU A 78 3.48 -23.86 7.62
C LEU A 78 4.07 -24.86 8.65
N PRO A 79 3.87 -24.64 9.96
CA PRO A 79 4.44 -25.50 11.00
C PRO A 79 3.99 -26.96 10.96
N ASP A 80 2.84 -27.24 10.36
CA ASP A 80 2.29 -28.58 10.15
C ASP A 80 2.89 -29.30 8.92
N GLY A 81 3.83 -28.65 8.21
CA GLY A 81 4.44 -29.16 6.99
C GLY A 81 3.66 -28.84 5.72
N ALA A 82 2.49 -28.21 5.81
CA ALA A 82 1.76 -27.75 4.65
C ALA A 82 2.50 -26.58 3.95
N THR A 83 2.25 -26.41 2.65
CA THR A 83 2.76 -25.28 1.88
C THR A 83 1.60 -24.48 1.32
N VAL A 84 1.62 -23.17 1.54
CA VAL A 84 0.67 -22.23 0.96
C VAL A 84 1.40 -21.20 0.10
N ARG A 85 0.67 -20.49 -0.75
CA ARG A 85 1.15 -19.37 -1.53
C ARG A 85 0.61 -18.08 -0.94
N ALA A 86 1.50 -17.27 -0.39
CA ALA A 86 1.18 -15.88 -0.09
C ALA A 86 1.14 -15.07 -1.39
N VAL A 87 0.19 -14.16 -1.49
CA VAL A 87 -0.09 -13.36 -2.69
C VAL A 87 0.09 -11.88 -2.37
N LYS A 88 0.85 -11.19 -3.21
CA LYS A 88 0.96 -9.73 -3.18
C LYS A 88 0.31 -9.16 -4.44
N VAL A 89 -0.62 -8.23 -4.27
CA VAL A 89 -1.26 -7.50 -5.36
C VAL A 89 -0.89 -6.03 -5.23
N VAL A 90 -0.36 -5.46 -6.32
CA VAL A 90 0.01 -4.03 -6.41
C VAL A 90 -0.79 -3.41 -7.55
N ARG A 91 -1.40 -2.25 -7.31
CA ARG A 91 -2.21 -1.54 -8.30
C ARG A 91 -1.90 -0.04 -8.27
N TYR A 92 -1.70 0.54 -9.43
CA TYR A 92 -1.76 1.98 -9.65
C TYR A 92 -3.22 2.44 -9.67
N THR A 93 -3.50 3.63 -9.15
CA THR A 93 -4.77 4.34 -9.34
C THR A 93 -4.53 5.84 -9.40
N ASP A 94 -5.31 6.58 -10.19
CA ASP A 94 -5.23 8.04 -10.19
C ASP A 94 -5.93 8.66 -8.97
N VAL A 95 -6.84 7.90 -8.34
CA VAL A 95 -7.54 8.30 -7.12
C VAL A 95 -7.59 7.13 -6.16
N LEU A 96 -7.04 7.33 -4.99
CA LEU A 96 -7.05 6.35 -3.92
C LEU A 96 -8.50 5.98 -3.48
N PRO A 97 -8.82 4.68 -3.26
CA PRO A 97 -10.13 4.27 -2.74
C PRO A 97 -10.39 4.88 -1.35
N SER A 98 -11.63 4.81 -0.84
CA SER A 98 -11.83 5.11 0.58
C SER A 98 -11.07 4.09 1.45
N ARG A 99 -10.72 4.46 2.69
CA ARG A 99 -10.05 3.54 3.62
C ARG A 99 -10.87 2.25 3.82
N MET A 100 -12.18 2.39 3.96
CA MET A 100 -13.10 1.27 4.11
C MET A 100 -13.13 0.36 2.87
N ALA A 101 -13.25 0.93 1.66
CA ALA A 101 -13.25 0.14 0.44
C ALA A 101 -11.94 -0.64 0.26
N PHE A 102 -10.80 0.01 0.56
CA PHE A 102 -9.49 -0.64 0.54
C PHE A 102 -9.39 -1.83 1.52
N GLU A 103 -9.90 -1.67 2.74
CA GLU A 103 -9.90 -2.74 3.74
C GLU A 103 -10.83 -3.90 3.36
N ILE A 104 -12.01 -3.61 2.80
CA ILE A 104 -12.95 -4.63 2.29
C ILE A 104 -12.31 -5.39 1.12
N ASP A 105 -11.73 -4.70 0.13
CA ASP A 105 -11.11 -5.35 -1.02
C ASP A 105 -9.99 -6.31 -0.60
N ALA A 106 -9.18 -5.93 0.39
CA ALA A 106 -8.13 -6.80 0.91
C ALA A 106 -8.69 -8.01 1.68
N HIS A 107 -9.82 -7.82 2.37
CA HIS A 107 -10.52 -8.87 3.11
C HIS A 107 -11.10 -9.93 2.17
N GLU A 108 -11.85 -9.50 1.16
CA GLU A 108 -12.45 -10.40 0.18
C GLU A 108 -11.39 -11.09 -0.69
N LEU A 109 -10.29 -10.39 -0.98
CA LEU A 109 -9.14 -11.00 -1.64
C LEU A 109 -8.54 -12.13 -0.78
N CYS A 110 -8.45 -11.95 0.53
CA CYS A 110 -7.99 -13.01 1.43
C CYS A 110 -8.90 -14.25 1.38
N HIS A 111 -10.23 -14.07 1.42
CA HIS A 111 -11.18 -15.19 1.28
C HIS A 111 -11.02 -15.93 -0.06
N ALA A 112 -10.89 -15.17 -1.15
CA ALA A 112 -10.69 -15.75 -2.47
C ALA A 112 -9.39 -16.59 -2.53
N ILE A 113 -8.28 -16.07 -2.00
CA ILE A 113 -6.99 -16.78 -1.97
C ILE A 113 -7.01 -17.99 -1.04
N ALA A 114 -7.68 -17.92 0.10
CA ALA A 114 -7.85 -19.06 1.01
C ALA A 114 -8.68 -20.17 0.34
N SER A 115 -9.80 -19.81 -0.27
CA SER A 115 -10.69 -20.74 -0.98
C SER A 115 -9.99 -21.45 -2.14
N VAL A 116 -9.23 -20.72 -2.97
CA VAL A 116 -8.47 -21.30 -4.08
C VAL A 116 -7.42 -22.32 -3.61
N GLN A 117 -6.88 -22.14 -2.40
CA GLN A 117 -5.86 -23.03 -1.84
C GLN A 117 -6.43 -24.14 -0.95
N GLY A 118 -7.74 -24.12 -0.70
CA GLY A 118 -8.40 -25.11 0.16
C GLY A 118 -7.92 -25.08 1.61
N ILE A 119 -7.55 -23.91 2.13
CA ILE A 119 -7.12 -23.72 3.52
C ILE A 119 -8.23 -23.12 4.37
N ASP A 120 -8.16 -23.33 5.69
CA ASP A 120 -9.02 -22.65 6.65
C ASP A 120 -8.93 -21.13 6.48
N ASP A 121 -10.05 -20.44 6.69
CA ASP A 121 -10.19 -19.01 6.50
C ASP A 121 -9.36 -18.21 7.53
N PRO A 122 -8.17 -17.69 7.15
CA PRO A 122 -7.32 -16.97 8.09
C PRO A 122 -7.74 -15.50 8.22
N CYS A 123 -8.67 -15.02 7.39
CA CYS A 123 -9.02 -13.62 7.26
C CYS A 123 -9.78 -13.11 8.50
N HIS A 124 -10.35 -14.02 9.29
CA HIS A 124 -11.10 -13.72 10.51
C HIS A 124 -10.33 -14.00 11.81
N ALA A 125 -9.10 -14.52 11.75
CA ALA A 125 -8.41 -15.01 12.93
C ALA A 125 -8.01 -13.93 13.95
N GLU A 126 -7.77 -12.69 13.52
CA GLU A 126 -7.35 -11.59 14.42
C GLU A 126 -8.51 -10.70 14.88
N ASN A 127 -9.41 -10.30 13.97
CA ASN A 127 -10.48 -9.33 14.26
C ASN A 127 -11.89 -9.84 13.91
N ARG A 128 -12.08 -11.15 13.73
CA ARG A 128 -13.38 -11.77 13.39
C ARG A 128 -14.09 -11.13 12.18
N GLY A 129 -13.34 -10.62 11.22
CA GLY A 129 -13.89 -9.93 10.04
C GLY A 129 -14.29 -8.46 10.26
N ILE A 130 -13.89 -7.83 11.36
CA ILE A 130 -14.17 -6.40 11.58
C ILE A 130 -13.19 -5.54 10.79
N VAL A 131 -13.74 -4.72 9.90
CA VAL A 131 -13.04 -3.64 9.19
C VAL A 131 -12.85 -2.45 10.15
N GLU A 132 -11.60 -2.11 10.49
CA GLU A 132 -11.28 -1.09 11.51
C GLU A 132 -11.89 0.28 11.18
N SER A 133 -11.92 0.66 9.90
CA SER A 133 -12.56 1.91 9.46
C SER A 133 -14.05 1.94 9.76
N ALA A 134 -14.73 0.80 9.70
CA ALA A 134 -16.16 0.69 10.03
C ALA A 134 -16.39 0.71 11.54
N ALA A 135 -15.47 0.15 12.34
CA ALA A 135 -15.56 0.16 13.80
C ALA A 135 -15.44 1.59 14.37
N ALA A 136 -14.58 2.43 13.79
CA ALA A 136 -14.40 3.81 14.21
C ALA A 136 -15.63 4.71 13.95
N LEU A 137 -16.52 4.32 13.03
CA LEU A 137 -17.74 5.06 12.69
C LEU A 137 -18.94 4.71 13.59
N ARG A 138 -18.82 3.72 14.47
CA ARG A 138 -19.89 3.41 15.44
C ARG A 138 -19.86 4.45 16.57
N PRO A 139 -20.94 5.23 16.79
CA PRO A 139 -21.03 6.06 17.97
C PRO A 139 -20.91 5.17 19.21
N ARG A 140 -20.07 5.56 20.17
CA ARG A 140 -20.16 5.00 21.52
C ARG A 140 -21.50 5.49 22.08
N VAL A 141 -22.51 4.63 22.05
CA VAL A 141 -23.73 4.86 22.81
C VAL A 141 -23.35 4.68 24.29
N PRO A 142 -23.50 5.71 25.14
CA PRO A 142 -23.27 5.60 26.57
C PRO A 142 -24.23 4.62 27.24
#